data_AF-A0A970G7N8-F1
#
_entry.id   AF-A0A970G7N8-F1
#
_cell.length_a   1.000
_cell.length_b   1.000
_cell.length_c   1.000
_cell.angle_alpha   90.00
_cell.angle_beta   90.00
_cell.angle_gamma   90.00
#
_symmetry.space_group_name_H-M   'P 1'
#
loop_
_entity.id
_entity.type
_entity.pdbx_description
1 polymer ?
#
loop_
_entity_poly.entity_id
_entity_poly.type
_entity_poly.pdbx_seq_one_letter_code
_entity_poly.pdbx_strand_id
1 'polypeptide(L)'
;MEVALGIVAGCILALYSVYFIRIIKGSPRAFEAELLRAFAAWAITRGTAIRGQIRWMIILSIALEVIYFWMVFTVIANPAMLIFTSFLIGVEVIHFGIVTHSFRKFFQGKIMIKQIFNWRMERTSAVLFFTHCLLVLFSLIWG
;
A
#
# COMPACT_ATOMS: atom_id res chain seq x y z
N MET A 1 0.26 -7.61 -22.41
CA MET A 1 0.15 -6.69 -21.25
C MET A 1 -0.89 -7.18 -20.25
N GLU A 2 -2.02 -7.72 -20.70
CA GLU A 2 -3.07 -8.32 -19.84
C GLU A 2 -2.57 -9.38 -18.87
N VAL A 3 -1.87 -10.42 -19.37
CA VAL A 3 -1.32 -11.49 -18.51
C VAL A 3 -0.39 -10.92 -17.43
N ALA A 4 0.47 -9.97 -17.80
CA ALA A 4 1.37 -9.31 -16.85
C ALA A 4 0.58 -8.50 -15.80
N LEU A 5 -0.45 -7.75 -16.21
CA LEU A 5 -1.32 -7.03 -15.28
C LEU A 5 -2.06 -8.00 -14.34
N GLY A 6 -2.55 -9.12 -14.87
CA GLY A 6 -3.20 -10.16 -14.08
C GLY A 6 -2.28 -10.77 -13.03
N ILE A 7 -1.03 -11.06 -13.37
CA ILE A 7 -0.02 -11.55 -12.42
C ILE A 7 0.25 -10.50 -11.34
N VAL A 8 0.52 -9.25 -11.73
CA VAL A 8 0.81 -8.17 -10.77
C VAL A 8 -0.38 -7.92 -9.85
N ALA A 9 -1.59 -7.79 -10.40
CA ALA A 9 -2.82 -7.61 -9.63
C ALA A 9 -3.08 -8.79 -8.68
N GLY A 10 -2.84 -10.03 -9.14
CA GLY A 10 -2.95 -11.24 -8.33
C GLY A 10 -1.96 -11.26 -7.16
N CYS A 11 -0.71 -10.88 -7.40
CA CYS A 11 0.30 -10.78 -6.34
C CYS A 11 -0.06 -9.70 -5.31
N ILE A 12 -0.46 -8.51 -5.75
CA ILE A 12 -0.89 -7.42 -4.86
C ILE A 12 -2.11 -7.88 -4.06
N LEU A 13 -3.12 -8.46 -4.71
CA LEU A 13 -4.31 -8.98 -4.04
C LEU A 13 -3.94 -10.00 -2.96
N ALA A 14 -3.07 -10.98 -3.26
CA ALA A 14 -2.66 -12.00 -2.32
C ALA A 14 -1.95 -11.41 -1.08
N LEU A 15 -1.07 -10.43 -1.28
CA LEU A 15 -0.40 -9.73 -0.19
C LEU A 15 -1.39 -8.95 0.69
N TYR A 16 -2.27 -8.16 0.07
CA TYR A 16 -3.24 -7.33 0.78
C TYR A 16 -4.36 -8.16 1.44
N SER A 17 -4.65 -9.36 0.92
CA SER A 17 -5.66 -10.28 1.49
C SER A 17 -5.40 -10.57 2.97
N VAL A 18 -4.14 -10.76 3.37
CA VAL A 18 -3.78 -11.05 4.76
C VAL A 18 -4.24 -9.94 5.69
N TYR A 19 -4.05 -8.68 5.29
CA TYR A 19 -4.46 -7.54 6.10
C TYR A 19 -5.96 -7.29 5.99
N PHE A 20 -6.52 -7.36 4.79
CA PHE A 20 -7.95 -7.19 4.51
C PHE A 20 -8.84 -8.15 5.32
N ILE A 21 -8.47 -9.43 5.38
CA ILE A 21 -9.19 -10.44 6.18
C ILE A 21 -9.23 -10.04 7.66
N ARG A 22 -8.11 -9.53 8.21
CA ARG A 22 -8.06 -9.08 9.61
C ARG A 22 -8.89 -7.81 9.85
N ILE A 23 -8.96 -6.92 8.86
CA ILE A 23 -9.82 -5.73 8.90
C ILE A 23 -11.30 -6.16 8.95
N ILE A 24 -11.74 -7.04 8.06
CA ILE A 24 -13.13 -7.53 8.03
C ILE A 24 -13.49 -8.29 9.30
N LYS A 25 -12.57 -9.09 9.85
CA LYS A 25 -12.78 -9.80 11.12
C LYS A 25 -12.84 -8.88 12.36
N GLY A 26 -12.69 -7.57 12.19
CA GLY A 26 -12.82 -6.57 13.26
C GLY A 26 -11.65 -6.54 14.25
N SER A 27 -10.59 -7.33 14.02
CA SER A 27 -9.42 -7.45 14.90
C SER A 27 -8.09 -7.01 14.28
N PRO A 28 -8.02 -5.92 13.48
CA PRO A 28 -6.77 -5.54 12.80
C PRO A 28 -5.68 -5.07 13.77
N ARG A 29 -6.05 -4.59 14.95
CA ARG A 29 -5.12 -3.99 15.94
C ARG A 29 -4.02 -4.95 16.41
N ALA A 30 -4.32 -6.24 16.53
CA ALA A 30 -3.32 -7.23 16.96
C ALA A 30 -2.20 -7.37 15.91
N PHE A 31 -2.58 -7.39 14.63
CA PHE A 31 -1.63 -7.42 13.52
C PHE A 31 -0.83 -6.13 13.39
N GLU A 32 -1.49 -4.99 13.53
CA GLU A 32 -0.82 -3.67 13.47
C GLU A 32 0.22 -3.53 14.60
N ALA A 33 -0.11 -4.01 15.80
CA ALA A 33 0.84 -4.04 16.92
C ALA A 33 2.01 -4.98 16.64
N GLU A 34 1.77 -6.13 16.02
CA GLU A 34 2.80 -7.08 15.60
C GLU A 34 3.73 -6.47 14.53
N LEU A 35 3.15 -5.85 13.49
CA LEU A 35 3.86 -5.09 12.46
C LEU A 35 4.73 -3.99 13.07
N LEU A 36 4.18 -3.22 14.01
CA LEU A 36 4.91 -2.14 14.67
C LEU A 36 6.07 -2.68 15.50
N ARG A 37 5.89 -3.80 16.22
CA ARG A 37 6.95 -4.46 16.99
C ARG A 37 8.06 -4.99 16.07
N ALA A 38 7.68 -5.65 14.96
CA ALA A 38 8.63 -6.14 13.97
C ALA A 38 9.42 -4.99 13.34
N PHE A 39 8.74 -3.90 12.98
CA PHE A 39 9.38 -2.69 12.48
C PHE A 39 10.33 -2.06 13.50
N ALA A 40 9.95 -1.98 14.78
CA ALA A 40 10.80 -1.47 15.84
C ALA A 40 12.06 -2.32 16.06
N ALA A 41 11.90 -3.65 16.08
CA ALA A 41 13.03 -4.57 16.18
C ALA A 41 13.99 -4.43 14.98
N TRP A 42 13.43 -4.31 13.77
CA TRP A 42 14.22 -4.04 12.57
C TRP A 42 14.95 -2.69 12.64
N ALA A 43 14.30 -1.64 13.14
CA ALA A 43 14.93 -0.33 13.34
C ALA A 43 16.11 -0.36 14.30
N ILE A 44 15.99 -1.11 15.41
CA ILE A 44 17.06 -1.29 16.38
C ILE A 44 18.24 -2.04 15.74
N THR A 45 17.97 -3.14 15.02
CA THR A 45 19.02 -3.96 14.40
C THR A 45 19.80 -3.25 13.30
N ARG A 46 19.16 -2.35 12.54
CA ARG A 46 19.79 -1.63 11.41
C ARG A 46 20.43 -0.31 11.79
N GLY A 47 20.07 0.28 12.93
CA GLY A 47 20.64 1.56 13.39
C GLY A 47 20.46 2.68 12.35
N THR A 48 21.54 3.39 12.00
CA THR A 48 21.48 4.53 11.06
C THR A 48 21.15 4.14 9.61
N ALA A 49 21.41 2.89 9.22
CA ALA A 49 21.15 2.40 7.86
C ALA A 49 19.65 2.35 7.52
N ILE A 50 18.77 2.24 8.53
CA ILE A 50 17.31 2.19 8.30
C ILE A 50 16.78 3.42 7.56
N ARG A 51 17.39 4.59 7.74
CA ARG A 51 16.97 5.82 7.06
C ARG A 51 17.11 5.71 5.54
N GLY A 52 18.22 5.13 5.08
CA GLY A 52 18.45 4.86 3.67
C GLY A 52 17.51 3.77 3.15
N GLN A 53 17.33 2.69 3.91
CA GLN A 53 16.46 1.58 3.52
C GLN A 53 14.99 1.99 3.41
N ILE A 54 14.45 2.73 4.38
CA ILE A 54 13.09 3.28 4.31
C ILE A 54 12.92 4.22 3.13
N ARG A 55 13.91 5.08 2.85
CA ARG A 55 13.85 5.95 1.67
C ARG A 55 13.74 5.13 0.39
N TRP A 56 14.55 4.09 0.24
CA TRP A 56 14.48 3.18 -0.91
C TRP A 56 13.16 2.42 -0.97
N MET A 57 12.64 1.94 0.16
CA MET A 57 11.34 1.27 0.21
C MET A 57 10.21 2.19 -0.25
N ILE A 58 10.19 3.45 0.18
CA ILE A 58 9.19 4.43 -0.27
C ILE A 58 9.31 4.66 -1.78
N ILE A 59 10.52 4.87 -2.29
CA ILE A 59 10.75 5.07 -3.74
C ILE A 59 10.29 3.86 -4.54
N LEU A 60 10.64 2.64 -4.10
CA LEU A 60 10.25 1.40 -4.77
C LEU A 60 8.74 1.17 -4.71
N SER A 61 8.08 1.51 -3.59
CA SER A 61 6.62 1.44 -3.45
C SER A 61 5.94 2.35 -4.46
N ILE A 62 6.37 3.61 -4.56
CA ILE A 62 5.83 4.57 -5.53
C ILE A 62 6.05 4.06 -6.96
N ALA A 63 7.24 3.57 -7.28
CA ALA A 63 7.53 3.03 -8.60
C ALA A 63 6.61 1.85 -8.96
N LEU A 64 6.38 0.93 -8.01
CA LEU A 64 5.51 -0.22 -8.20
C LEU A 64 4.07 0.20 -8.44
N GLU A 65 3.57 1.19 -7.70
CA GLU A 65 2.22 1.72 -7.91
C GLU A 65 2.05 2.46 -9.22
N VAL A 66 3.02 3.30 -9.60
CA VAL A 66 3.01 3.99 -10.90
C VAL A 66 2.97 2.97 -12.04
N ILE A 67 3.80 1.93 -11.97
CA ILE A 67 3.81 0.85 -12.98
C ILE A 67 2.46 0.14 -13.00
N TYR A 68 1.92 -0.22 -11.83
CA TYR A 68 0.62 -0.90 -11.72
C TYR A 68 -0.51 -0.06 -12.34
N PHE A 69 -0.64 1.21 -11.95
CA PHE A 69 -1.68 2.10 -12.46
C PHE A 69 -1.52 2.39 -13.94
N TRP A 70 -0.28 2.58 -14.41
CA TRP A 70 0.01 2.69 -15.83
C TRP A 70 -0.51 1.48 -16.60
N MET A 71 -0.21 0.26 -16.13
CA MET A 71 -0.70 -0.96 -16.76
C MET A 71 -2.24 -1.01 -16.80
N VAL A 72 -2.91 -0.61 -15.72
CA VAL A 72 -4.39 -0.54 -15.66
C VAL A 72 -4.95 0.40 -16.72
N PHE A 73 -4.44 1.64 -16.83
CA PHE A 73 -4.90 2.59 -17.86
C PHE A 73 -4.64 2.11 -19.29
N THR A 74 -3.57 1.34 -19.52
CA THR A 74 -3.25 0.83 -20.85
C THR A 74 -4.05 -0.41 -21.26
N VAL A 75 -4.54 -1.19 -20.30
CA VAL A 75 -5.18 -2.49 -20.55
C VAL A 75 -6.69 -2.43 -20.38
N ILE A 76 -7.19 -1.73 -19.38
CA ILE A 76 -8.63 -1.71 -19.06
C ILE A 76 -9.30 -0.54 -19.78
N ALA A 77 -10.29 -0.84 -20.62
CA ALA A 77 -11.08 0.17 -21.32
C ALA A 77 -12.37 0.59 -20.58
N ASN A 78 -12.76 -0.12 -19.52
CA ASN A 78 -14.00 0.14 -18.79
C ASN A 78 -13.97 1.52 -18.11
N PRO A 79 -14.87 2.46 -18.48
CA PRO A 79 -14.84 3.83 -17.93
C PRO A 79 -15.03 3.90 -16.42
N ALA A 80 -15.86 3.04 -15.85
CA ALA A 80 -16.09 3.00 -14.40
C ALA A 80 -14.81 2.57 -13.66
N MET A 81 -14.07 1.59 -14.20
CA MET A 81 -12.77 1.20 -13.66
C MET A 81 -11.76 2.33 -13.75
N LEU A 82 -11.66 3.03 -14.87
CA LEU A 82 -10.72 4.14 -15.03
C LEU A 82 -11.00 5.30 -14.06
N ILE A 83 -12.27 5.61 -13.82
CA ILE A 83 -12.67 6.61 -12.81
C ILE A 83 -12.25 6.13 -11.41
N PHE A 84 -12.51 4.86 -11.08
CA PHE A 84 -12.14 4.30 -9.78
C PHE A 84 -10.62 4.25 -9.58
N THR A 85 -9.85 3.88 -10.61
CA THR A 85 -8.38 3.93 -10.62
C THR A 85 -7.86 5.35 -10.38
N SER A 86 -8.46 6.35 -11.05
CA SER A 86 -8.09 7.76 -10.88
C SER A 86 -8.36 8.25 -9.45
N PHE A 87 -9.50 7.86 -8.88
CA PHE A 87 -9.81 8.10 -7.47
C PHE A 87 -8.78 7.46 -6.54
N LEU A 88 -8.40 6.20 -6.79
CA LEU A 88 -7.43 5.49 -5.97
C LEU A 88 -6.06 6.17 -5.98
N ILE A 89 -5.59 6.60 -7.15
CA ILE A 89 -4.35 7.39 -7.27
C ILE A 89 -4.41 8.64 -6.39
N GLY A 90 -5.54 9.36 -6.37
CA GLY A 90 -5.71 10.53 -5.51
C GLY A 90 -5.57 10.19 -4.02
N VAL A 91 -6.18 9.08 -3.59
CA VAL A 91 -6.07 8.59 -2.20
C VAL A 91 -4.63 8.21 -1.86
N GLU A 92 -3.94 7.49 -2.76
CA GLU A 92 -2.57 7.03 -2.54
C GLU A 92 -1.56 8.18 -2.51
N VAL A 93 -1.73 9.22 -3.33
CA VAL A 93 -0.92 10.44 -3.25
C VAL A 93 -1.01 11.07 -1.86
N ILE A 94 -2.21 11.14 -1.29
CA ILE A 94 -2.42 11.65 0.08
C ILE A 94 -1.77 10.72 1.10
N HIS A 95 -1.95 9.40 0.95
CA HIS A 95 -1.37 8.39 1.82
C HIS A 95 0.17 8.48 1.86
N PHE A 96 0.82 8.54 0.70
CA PHE A 96 2.27 8.73 0.59
C PHE A 96 2.75 10.03 1.21
N GLY A 97 2.00 11.12 1.03
CA GLY A 97 2.30 12.40 1.67
C GLY A 97 2.34 12.27 3.20
N ILE A 98 1.34 11.59 3.78
CA ILE A 98 1.26 11.31 5.21
C ILE A 98 2.42 10.42 5.66
N VAL A 99 2.65 9.29 4.99
CA VAL A 99 3.70 8.31 5.34
C VAL A 99 5.08 8.95 5.28
N THR A 100 5.40 9.64 4.18
CA THR A 100 6.69 10.31 3.99
C THR A 100 6.93 11.39 5.05
N HIS A 101 5.91 12.18 5.36
CA HIS A 101 5.99 13.21 6.39
C HIS A 101 6.19 12.62 7.79
N SER A 102 5.46 11.54 8.12
CA SER A 102 5.62 10.82 9.38
C SER A 102 7.03 10.25 9.54
N PHE A 103 7.56 9.56 8.52
CA PHE A 103 8.93 9.04 8.56
C PHE A 103 9.97 10.17 8.69
N ARG A 104 9.78 11.29 7.98
CA ARG A 104 10.66 12.47 8.11
C ARG A 104 10.66 13.01 9.54
N LYS A 105 9.49 13.15 10.17
CA LYS A 105 9.37 13.58 11.57
C LYS A 105 10.01 12.58 12.54
N PHE A 106 9.84 11.28 12.29
CA PHE A 106 10.43 10.23 13.11
C PHE A 106 11.96 10.29 13.08
N PHE A 107 12.57 10.38 11.90
CA PHE A 107 14.02 10.51 11.78
C PHE A 107 14.58 11.84 12.31
N GLN A 108 13.74 12.86 12.47
CA GLN A 108 14.10 14.11 13.16
C GLN A 108 13.91 14.02 14.69
N GLY A 109 13.46 12.89 15.24
CA GLY A 109 13.17 12.72 16.66
C GLY A 109 11.91 13.44 17.15
N LYS A 110 11.07 13.94 16.24
CA LYS A 110 9.86 14.74 16.60
C LYS A 110 8.65 13.90 16.98
N ILE A 111 8.62 12.63 16.59
CA ILE A 111 7.52 11.70 16.90
C ILE A 111 8.09 10.33 17.30
N MET A 112 7.31 9.59 18.06
CA MET A 112 7.64 8.21 18.45
C MET A 112 7.29 7.22 17.34
N ILE A 113 7.90 6.03 17.37
CA ILE A 113 7.67 4.95 16.40
C ILE A 113 6.18 4.58 16.26
N LYS A 114 5.44 4.57 17.37
CA LYS A 114 3.98 4.28 17.40
C LYS A 114 3.12 5.30 16.65
N GLN A 115 3.68 6.46 16.32
CA GLN A 115 2.99 7.56 15.63
C GLN A 115 3.35 7.62 14.14
N ILE A 116 4.23 6.75 13.65
CA ILE A 116 4.64 6.75 12.24
C ILE A 116 3.45 6.39 11.34
N PHE A 117 2.77 5.29 11.68
CA PHE A 117 1.67 4.78 10.87
C PHE A 117 0.35 5.39 11.32
N ASN A 118 -0.34 6.02 10.37
CA ASN A 118 -1.74 6.38 10.55
C ASN A 118 -2.60 5.15 10.21
N TRP A 119 -2.84 4.29 11.19
CA TRP A 119 -3.56 3.02 10.99
C TRP A 119 -4.93 3.17 10.34
N ARG A 120 -5.63 4.30 10.53
CA ARG A 120 -6.89 4.54 9.85
C ARG A 120 -6.68 4.66 8.34
N MET A 121 -5.67 5.42 7.92
CA MET A 121 -5.31 5.56 6.50
C MET A 121 -4.79 4.24 5.94
N GLU A 122 -3.91 3.53 6.66
CA GLU A 122 -3.38 2.21 6.24
C GLU A 122 -4.50 1.21 5.97
N ARG A 123 -5.52 1.15 6.84
CA ARG A 123 -6.69 0.28 6.64
C ARG A 123 -7.50 0.68 5.42
N THR A 124 -7.75 1.98 5.24
CA THR A 124 -8.51 2.49 4.09
C THR A 124 -7.78 2.18 2.78
N SER A 125 -6.49 2.47 2.69
CA SER A 125 -5.65 2.11 1.54
C SER A 125 -5.69 0.61 1.29
N ALA A 126 -5.50 -0.22 2.33
CA ALA A 126 -5.52 -1.68 2.18
C ALA A 126 -6.85 -2.23 1.64
N VAL A 127 -7.98 -1.70 2.11
CA VAL A 127 -9.31 -2.07 1.60
C VAL A 127 -9.47 -1.65 0.15
N LEU A 128 -9.13 -0.40 -0.17
CA LEU A 128 -9.28 0.13 -1.52
C LEU A 128 -8.40 -0.59 -2.54
N PHE A 129 -7.12 -0.83 -2.22
CA PHE A 129 -6.20 -1.58 -3.08
C PHE A 129 -6.65 -3.02 -3.28
N PHE A 130 -7.10 -3.70 -2.22
CA PHE A 130 -7.66 -5.05 -2.33
C PHE A 130 -8.86 -5.07 -3.29
N THR A 131 -9.83 -4.18 -3.06
CA THR A 131 -11.04 -4.09 -3.90
C THR A 131 -10.68 -3.75 -5.34
N HIS A 132 -9.76 -2.81 -5.57
CA HIS A 132 -9.31 -2.44 -6.90
C HIS A 132 -8.64 -3.61 -7.62
N CYS A 133 -7.72 -4.33 -6.98
CA CYS A 133 -7.08 -5.50 -7.58
C CYS A 133 -8.09 -6.59 -7.92
N LEU A 134 -9.08 -6.82 -7.04
CA LEU A 134 -10.15 -7.78 -7.30
C LEU A 134 -10.98 -7.39 -8.54
N LEU A 135 -11.33 -6.11 -8.67
CA LEU A 135 -12.08 -5.60 -9.81
C LEU A 135 -11.25 -5.59 -11.11
N VAL A 136 -9.95 -5.34 -11.03
CA VAL A 136 -9.02 -5.49 -12.17
C VAL A 136 -9.01 -6.92 -12.66
N LEU A 137 -8.83 -7.91 -11.76
CA LEU A 137 -8.88 -9.33 -12.14
C LEU A 137 -10.24 -9.71 -12.72
N PHE A 138 -11.34 -9.26 -12.10
CA PHE A 138 -12.68 -9.48 -12.64
C PHE A 138 -12.84 -8.91 -14.06
N SER A 139 -12.34 -7.69 -14.28
CA SER A 139 -12.38 -7.03 -15.59
C SER A 139 -11.48 -7.71 -16.62
N LEU A 140 -10.40 -8.38 -16.22
CA LEU A 140 -9.54 -9.14 -17.14
C LEU A 140 -10.13 -10.49 -17.52
N ILE A 141 -10.96 -11.08 -16.66
CA ILE A 141 -11.56 -12.41 -16.91
C ILE A 141 -12.86 -12.24 -17.70
N TRP A 142 -13.68 -11.23 -17.37
CA TRP A 142 -15.04 -11.05 -17.91
C TRP A 142 -15.29 -9.75 -18.67
N GLY A 143 -14.31 -8.85 -18.75
CA GLY A 143 -14.38 -7.64 -19.57
C GLY A 143 -13.78 -7.87 -20.95
#